data_AF-A0A538JE93-F1
#
_entry.id   AF-A0A538JE93-F1
#
_cell.length_a   1.000
_cell.length_b   1.000
_cell.length_c   1.000
_cell.angle_alpha   90.00
_cell.angle_beta   90.00
_cell.angle_gamma   90.00
#
_symmetry.space_group_name_H-M   'P 1'
#
loop_
_entity.id
_entity.type
_entity.pdbx_description
1 polymer ?
#
loop_
_entity_poly.entity_id
_entity_poly.type
_entity_poly.pdbx_seq_one_letter_code
_entity_poly.pdbx_strand_id
1 'polypeptide(L)'
;MRAPFAALLALATAIALAFLLLPIAAIFLRVPPGDLLGALGHRATRDALVVSLETSAIAHAAVLIVGTPAAYLLARRRFRGRSVVLTLIELPLVLPPAVAGIALLAAFGRAGLLGGEL
;
A
#
# COMPACT_ATOMS: atom_id res chain seq x y z
N MET A 1 -6.24 -18.58 -39.31
CA MET A 1 -5.09 -17.97 -38.61
C MET A 1 -5.42 -17.33 -37.24
N ARG A 2 -6.69 -17.09 -36.87
CA ARG A 2 -7.06 -16.48 -35.56
C ARG A 2 -7.07 -17.47 -34.36
N ALA A 3 -7.39 -18.73 -34.60
CA ALA A 3 -7.44 -19.78 -33.59
C ALA A 3 -6.10 -20.05 -32.84
N PRO A 4 -4.92 -20.16 -33.51
CA PRO A 4 -3.67 -20.40 -32.79
C PRO A 4 -3.23 -19.22 -31.92
N PHE A 5 -3.50 -17.99 -32.37
CA PHE A 5 -3.21 -16.78 -31.61
C PHE A 5 -4.08 -16.68 -30.35
N ALA A 6 -5.38 -16.95 -30.47
CA ALA A 6 -6.29 -16.97 -29.32
C ALA A 6 -5.90 -18.05 -28.30
N ALA A 7 -5.49 -19.24 -28.77
CA ALA A 7 -5.02 -20.31 -27.90
C ALA A 7 -3.73 -19.93 -27.15
N LEU A 8 -2.77 -19.30 -27.84
CA LEU A 8 -1.53 -18.81 -27.20
C LEU A 8 -1.82 -17.75 -26.15
N LEU A 9 -2.71 -16.79 -26.46
CA LEU A 9 -3.11 -15.76 -25.51
C LEU A 9 -3.80 -16.37 -24.29
N ALA A 10 -4.75 -17.28 -24.49
CA ALA A 10 -5.44 -17.97 -23.41
C ALA A 10 -4.46 -18.75 -22.51
N LEU A 11 -3.49 -19.44 -23.10
CA LEU A 11 -2.45 -20.16 -22.36
C LEU A 11 -1.56 -19.20 -21.55
N ALA A 12 -1.11 -18.10 -22.16
CA ALA A 12 -0.30 -17.09 -21.47
C ALA A 12 -1.07 -16.45 -20.30
N THR A 13 -2.35 -16.12 -20.50
CA THR A 13 -3.23 -15.62 -19.44
C THR A 13 -3.44 -16.66 -18.35
N ALA A 14 -3.68 -17.94 -18.69
CA ALA A 14 -3.84 -19.01 -17.72
C ALA A 14 -2.57 -19.22 -16.88
N ILE A 15 -1.39 -19.17 -17.49
CA ILE A 15 -0.10 -19.26 -16.78
C ILE A 15 0.08 -18.07 -15.84
N ALA A 16 -0.19 -16.84 -16.30
CA ALA A 16 -0.07 -15.64 -15.46
C ALA A 16 -1.05 -15.67 -14.28
N LEU A 17 -2.29 -16.08 -14.51
CA LEU A 17 -3.30 -16.25 -13.45
C LEU A 17 -2.90 -17.35 -12.49
N ALA A 18 -2.42 -18.50 -12.98
CA ALA A 18 -1.95 -19.59 -12.14
C ALA A 18 -0.78 -19.13 -11.25
N PHE A 19 0.20 -18.41 -11.81
CA PHE A 19 1.32 -17.87 -11.05
C PHE A 19 0.88 -16.91 -9.93
N LEU A 20 -0.11 -16.05 -10.19
CA LEU A 20 -0.64 -15.11 -9.19
C LEU A 20 -1.49 -15.81 -8.13
N LEU A 21 -2.31 -16.79 -8.53
CA LEU A 21 -3.27 -17.46 -7.65
C LEU A 21 -2.66 -18.60 -6.83
N LEU A 22 -1.63 -19.26 -7.35
CA LEU A 22 -0.96 -20.39 -6.68
C LEU A 22 -0.48 -20.05 -5.26
N PRO A 23 0.23 -18.93 -4.98
CA PRO A 23 0.65 -18.62 -3.61
C PRO A 23 -0.54 -18.38 -2.68
N ILE A 24 -1.61 -17.75 -3.17
CA ILE A 24 -2.84 -17.53 -2.40
C ILE A 24 -3.49 -18.87 -2.06
N ALA A 25 -3.67 -19.74 -3.05
CA ALA A 25 -4.20 -21.08 -2.85
C ALA A 25 -3.32 -21.89 -1.88
N ALA A 26 -1.99 -21.82 -2.03
CA ALA A 26 -1.04 -22.50 -1.15
C ALA A 26 -1.14 -22.04 0.31
N ILE A 27 -1.42 -20.76 0.56
CA ILE A 27 -1.66 -20.24 1.92
C ILE A 27 -2.90 -20.91 2.53
N PHE A 28 -4.02 -20.97 1.80
CA PHE A 28 -5.25 -21.58 2.32
C PHE A 28 -5.16 -23.11 2.45
N LEU A 29 -4.37 -23.78 1.61
CA LEU A 29 -4.10 -25.21 1.74
C LEU A 29 -3.22 -25.52 2.96
N ARG A 30 -2.33 -24.60 3.36
CA ARG A 30 -1.49 -24.74 4.55
C ARG A 30 -2.15 -24.28 5.85
N VAL A 31 -2.99 -23.24 5.78
CA VAL A 31 -3.67 -22.64 6.92
C VAL A 31 -5.17 -22.69 6.67
N PRO A 32 -5.85 -23.73 7.19
CA PRO A 32 -7.29 -23.85 7.10
C PRO A 32 -8.01 -22.61 7.66
N PRO A 33 -9.16 -22.20 7.10
CA PRO A 33 -9.92 -21.05 7.59
C PRO A 33 -10.35 -21.16 9.06
N GLY A 34 -10.51 -22.39 9.57
CA GLY A 34 -10.81 -22.64 10.98
C GLY A 34 -9.69 -22.19 11.92
N ASP A 35 -8.44 -22.38 11.52
CA ASP A 35 -7.27 -21.95 12.29
C ASP A 35 -7.13 -20.43 12.29
N LEU A 36 -7.56 -19.75 11.21
CA LEU A 36 -7.64 -18.28 11.16
C LEU A 36 -8.67 -17.74 12.16
N LEU A 37 -9.84 -18.37 12.26
CA LEU A 37 -10.86 -17.99 13.25
C LEU A 37 -10.37 -18.23 14.68
N GLY A 38 -9.63 -19.32 14.91
CA GLY A 38 -8.95 -19.58 16.17
C GLY A 38 -7.87 -18.54 16.49
N ALA A 39 -7.13 -18.08 15.48
CA ALA A 39 -6.12 -17.04 15.62
C ALA A 39 -6.71 -15.71 16.11
N LEU A 40 -7.94 -15.37 15.70
CA LEU A 40 -8.66 -14.18 16.21
C LEU A 40 -8.98 -14.26 17.71
N GLY A 41 -8.88 -15.42 18.34
CA GLY A 41 -8.99 -15.56 19.81
C GLY A 41 -7.77 -15.01 20.56
N HIS A 42 -6.62 -14.88 19.90
CA HIS A 42 -5.37 -14.44 20.53
C HIS A 42 -5.37 -12.92 20.71
N ARG A 43 -5.01 -12.45 21.91
CA ARG A 43 -4.93 -11.01 22.24
C ARG A 43 -4.00 -10.26 21.29
N ALA A 44 -2.80 -10.80 21.05
CA ALA A 44 -1.83 -10.17 20.16
C ALA A 44 -2.36 -9.96 18.72
N THR A 45 -3.15 -10.90 18.19
CA THR A 45 -3.77 -10.76 16.86
C THR A 45 -4.82 -9.65 16.84
N ARG A 46 -5.64 -9.56 17.90
CA ARG A 46 -6.63 -8.48 18.03
C ARG A 46 -5.97 -7.12 18.15
N ASP A 47 -4.93 -7.01 18.99
CA ASP A 47 -4.21 -5.76 19.19
C ASP A 47 -3.57 -5.30 17.89
N ALA A 48 -2.91 -6.21 17.16
CA ALA A 48 -2.34 -5.91 15.85
C ALA A 48 -3.41 -5.46 14.83
N LEU A 49 -4.59 -6.09 14.82
CA LEU A 49 -5.70 -5.70 13.96
C LEU A 49 -6.25 -4.32 14.31
N VAL A 50 -6.47 -4.04 15.60
CA VAL A 50 -6.97 -2.73 16.07
C VAL A 50 -5.98 -1.63 15.69
N VAL A 51 -4.70 -1.79 16.02
CA VAL A 51 -3.67 -0.80 15.67
C VAL A 51 -3.58 -0.61 14.15
N SER A 52 -3.61 -1.69 13.37
CA SER A 52 -3.55 -1.59 11.90
C SER A 52 -4.75 -0.84 11.32
N LEU A 53 -5.96 -1.13 11.82
CA LEU A 53 -7.19 -0.49 11.37
C LEU A 53 -7.25 0.98 11.81
N GLU A 54 -6.91 1.28 13.05
CA GLU A 54 -6.89 2.63 13.59
C GLU A 54 -5.89 3.51 12.84
N THR A 55 -4.64 3.06 12.71
CA THR A 55 -3.59 3.81 12.00
C THR A 55 -3.93 3.99 10.53
N SER A 56 -4.46 2.95 9.86
CA SER A 56 -4.88 3.05 8.45
C SER A 56 -6.06 3.97 8.26
N ALA A 57 -7.03 3.97 9.19
CA ALA A 57 -8.19 4.86 9.13
C ALA A 57 -7.80 6.32 9.33
N ILE A 58 -6.94 6.61 10.31
CA ILE A 58 -6.41 7.96 10.56
C ILE A 58 -5.61 8.44 9.33
N ALA A 59 -4.73 7.59 8.79
CA ALA A 59 -3.96 7.92 7.59
C ALA A 59 -4.87 8.20 6.38
N HIS A 60 -5.90 7.36 6.15
CA HIS A 60 -6.86 7.59 5.08
C HIS A 60 -7.66 8.87 5.28
N ALA A 61 -8.10 9.17 6.50
CA ALA A 61 -8.79 10.41 6.80
C ALA A 61 -7.91 11.63 6.48
N ALA A 62 -6.63 11.59 6.88
CA ALA A 62 -5.67 12.65 6.55
C ALA A 62 -5.47 12.79 5.03
N VAL A 63 -5.35 11.68 4.30
CA VAL A 63 -5.28 11.67 2.82
C VAL A 63 -6.54 12.28 2.20
N LEU A 64 -7.72 11.97 2.72
CA LEU A 64 -8.96 12.51 2.19
C LEU A 64 -9.08 14.02 2.45
N ILE A 65 -8.71 14.47 3.65
CA ILE A 65 -8.81 15.87 4.08
C ILE A 65 -7.77 16.74 3.37
N VAL A 66 -6.53 16.27 3.22
CA VAL A 66 -5.42 17.07 2.67
C VAL A 66 -5.15 16.73 1.20
N GLY A 67 -5.07 15.43 0.89
CA GLY A 67 -4.76 14.93 -0.45
C GLY A 67 -5.86 15.20 -1.47
N THR A 68 -7.13 15.02 -1.13
CA THR A 68 -8.23 15.23 -2.10
C THR A 68 -8.33 16.69 -2.57
N PRO A 69 -8.33 17.71 -1.68
CA PRO A 69 -8.33 19.10 -2.11
C PRO A 69 -7.08 19.46 -2.91
N ALA A 70 -5.90 18.97 -2.51
CA ALA A 70 -4.66 19.17 -3.24
C ALA A 70 -4.73 18.57 -4.65
N ALA A 71 -5.21 17.33 -4.78
CA ALA A 71 -5.42 16.65 -6.06
C ALA A 71 -6.41 17.41 -6.94
N TYR A 72 -7.51 17.92 -6.38
CA TYR A 72 -8.49 18.73 -7.10
C TYR A 72 -7.88 20.05 -7.61
N LEU A 73 -7.13 20.75 -6.76
CA LEU A 73 -6.47 22.00 -7.13
C LEU A 73 -5.43 21.77 -8.23
N LEU A 74 -4.61 20.73 -8.09
CA LEU A 74 -3.64 20.33 -9.11
C LEU A 74 -4.35 19.86 -10.38
N ALA A 75 -5.50 19.20 -10.33
CA ALA A 75 -6.21 18.83 -11.55
C ALA A 75 -6.72 20.06 -12.32
N ARG A 76 -7.21 21.09 -11.61
CA ARG A 76 -7.92 22.22 -12.24
C ARG A 76 -7.09 23.47 -12.49
N ARG A 77 -6.00 23.70 -11.77
CA ARG A 77 -5.19 24.93 -11.89
C ARG A 77 -3.85 24.65 -12.55
N ARG A 78 -3.44 25.55 -13.46
CA ARG A 78 -2.07 25.61 -13.99
C ARG A 78 -1.39 26.82 -13.37
N PHE A 79 -0.30 26.60 -12.65
CA PHE A 79 0.50 27.63 -11.99
C PHE A 79 2.00 27.35 -12.17
N ARG A 80 2.83 28.38 -12.07
CA ARG A 80 4.30 28.26 -12.16
C ARG A 80 4.81 27.50 -10.92
N GLY A 81 5.49 26.38 -11.10
CA GLY A 81 5.96 25.50 -10.00
C GLY A 81 5.15 24.21 -9.80
N ARG A 82 4.04 24.02 -10.53
CA ARG A 82 3.22 22.80 -10.48
C ARG A 82 4.03 21.51 -10.67
N SER A 83 5.00 21.51 -11.59
CA SER A 83 5.83 20.34 -11.85
C SER A 83 6.62 19.91 -10.62
N VAL A 84 7.18 20.87 -9.87
CA VAL A 84 7.93 20.57 -8.65
C VAL A 84 7.03 19.96 -7.59
N VAL A 85 5.82 20.51 -7.41
CA VAL A 85 4.84 19.97 -6.45
C VAL A 85 4.45 18.54 -6.82
N LEU A 86 4.18 18.26 -8.09
CA LEU A 86 3.90 16.90 -8.58
C LEU A 86 5.07 15.95 -8.30
N THR A 87 6.30 16.37 -8.62
CA THR A 87 7.49 15.56 -8.36
C THR A 87 7.66 15.26 -6.86
N LEU A 88 7.43 16.23 -5.98
CA LEU A 88 7.51 16.01 -4.52
C LEU A 88 6.45 15.02 -4.02
N ILE A 89 5.23 15.06 -4.58
CA ILE A 89 4.15 14.13 -4.23
C ILE A 89 4.43 12.72 -4.75
N GLU A 90 5.03 12.58 -5.93
CA GLU A 90 5.36 11.28 -6.54
C GLU A 90 6.66 10.67 -6.00
N LEU A 91 7.55 11.49 -5.43
CA LEU A 91 8.85 11.06 -4.91
C LEU A 91 8.76 9.84 -3.98
N PRO A 92 7.85 9.75 -2.99
CA PRO A 92 7.76 8.60 -2.10
C PRO A 92 7.40 7.29 -2.83
N LEU A 93 6.76 7.37 -4.00
CA LEU A 93 6.36 6.21 -4.79
C LEU A 93 7.55 5.56 -5.51
N VAL A 94 8.55 6.37 -5.89
CA VAL A 94 9.77 5.87 -6.56
C VAL A 94 10.86 5.48 -5.57
N LEU A 95 10.78 5.95 -4.32
CA LEU A 95 11.71 5.58 -3.27
C LEU A 95 11.46 4.14 -2.79
N PRO A 96 12.52 3.34 -2.54
CA PRO A 96 12.35 2.05 -1.89
C PRO A 96 11.63 2.21 -0.52
N PRO A 97 10.75 1.28 -0.13
CA PRO A 97 10.03 1.37 1.15
C PRO A 97 10.96 1.51 2.37
N ALA A 98 12.13 0.88 2.31
CA ALA A 98 13.14 1.00 3.36
C ALA A 98 13.67 2.44 3.51
N VAL A 99 13.88 3.14 2.39
CA VAL A 99 14.36 4.53 2.39
C VAL A 99 13.28 5.44 2.96
N ALA A 100 12.01 5.23 2.59
CA ALA A 100 10.89 5.97 3.18
C ALA A 100 10.84 5.77 4.71
N GLY A 101 11.04 4.53 5.20
CA GLY A 101 11.12 4.24 6.63
C GLY A 101 12.24 4.99 7.35
N ILE A 102 13.45 5.02 6.76
CA ILE A 102 14.60 5.76 7.32
C ILE A 102 14.33 7.27 7.34
N ALA A 103 13.73 7.82 6.28
CA ALA A 103 13.37 9.23 6.21
C ALA A 103 12.36 9.62 7.30
N LEU A 104 11.33 8.79 7.52
CA LEU A 104 10.38 8.99 8.61
C LEU A 104 11.04 8.89 9.99
N LEU A 105 11.96 7.94 10.18
CA LEU A 105 12.72 7.82 11.43
C LEU A 105 13.63 9.03 11.66
N ALA A 106 14.27 9.57 10.62
CA ALA A 106 15.08 10.78 10.73
C ALA A 106 14.23 12.03 11.03
N ALA A 107 12.98 12.07 10.59
CA ALA A 107 12.06 13.17 10.87
C ALA A 107 11.43 13.04 12.27
N PHE A 108 10.88 11.87 12.61
CA PHE A 108 10.00 11.66 13.76
C PHE A 108 10.56 10.71 14.83
N GLY A 109 11.71 10.07 14.59
CA GLY A 109 12.35 9.22 15.59
C GLY A 109 12.89 10.02 16.77
N ARG A 110 13.25 9.35 17.86
CA ARG A 110 13.70 9.99 19.12
C ARG A 110 14.83 11.02 18.99
N ALA A 111 15.72 10.83 18.02
CA ALA A 111 16.82 11.77 17.72
C ALA A 111 16.58 12.54 16.41
N GLY A 112 15.36 12.47 15.88
CA GLY A 112 14.96 13.11 14.64
C GLY A 112 14.57 14.58 14.85
N LEU A 113 14.38 15.27 13.73
CA LEU A 113 14.10 16.72 13.71
C LEU A 113 12.90 17.14 14.57
N LEU A 114 11.89 16.28 14.67
CA LEU A 114 10.64 16.51 15.40
C LEU A 114 10.52 15.61 16.64
N GLY A 115 11.56 14.84 16.99
CA GLY A 115 11.50 13.81 18.03
C GLY A 115 11.78 14.29 19.45
N GLY A 116 12.31 15.51 19.63
CA GLY A 116 12.49 16.11 20.96
C GLY A 116 11.26 16.89 21.45
N GLU A 117 10.34 17.21 20.54
CA GLU A 117 9.14 18.05 20.77
C GLU A 117 7.83 17.23 20.82
N LEU A 118 7.90 15.90 20.60
CA LEU A 118 6.80 14.92 20.65
C LEU A 118 7.17 13.78 21.61
#